data_AF-A0A7C3QTZ4-F1
#
_entry.id   AF-A0A7C3QTZ4-F1
#
_cell.length_a   1.000
_cell.length_b   1.000
_cell.length_c   1.000
_cell.angle_alpha   90.00
_cell.angle_beta   90.00
_cell.angle_gamma   90.00
#
_symmetry.space_group_name_H-M   'P 1'
#
loop_
_entity.id
_entity.type
_entity.pdbx_description
1 polymer ?
#
loop_
_entity_poly.entity_id
_entity_poly.type
_entity_poly.pdbx_seq_one_letter_code
_entity_poly.pdbx_strand_id
1 'polypeptide(L)'
;MIVPPPPAERRVRYLPVWEIRLRLWHWSNLVIVLLLFESYLLFDWHKELGLSRSTTALFQKAHIYLGYAFILLFLWRFYLLLKGSPTSRLREITPELKGRSLLKTIREEIHHHLFPPKRPDGTLLPPADPGHNQLARFMYLPLLLFVIPVQIVSGVLWSSVKWGFWPLPFLKTLHDPLHHTIKETLSNIHAFGMYVILGFIAGHLAGIVLHEV
;
A
#
# COMPACT_ATOMS: atom_id res chain seq x y z
N MET A 1 2.82 55.40 -27.78
CA MET A 1 1.97 54.40 -27.08
C MET A 1 2.64 53.05 -27.19
N ILE A 2 3.14 52.51 -26.08
CA ILE A 2 3.75 51.19 -26.04
C ILE A 2 2.63 50.20 -25.75
N VAL A 3 2.26 49.39 -26.74
CA VAL A 3 1.28 48.32 -26.57
C VAL A 3 1.95 47.20 -25.77
N PRO A 4 1.39 46.78 -24.62
CA PRO A 4 1.97 45.66 -23.87
C PRO A 4 1.90 44.38 -24.71
N PRO A 5 2.91 43.51 -24.65
CA PRO A 5 2.90 42.26 -25.39
C PRO A 5 1.71 41.40 -24.97
N PRO A 6 1.12 40.63 -25.90
CA PRO A 6 0.00 39.74 -25.57
C PRO A 6 0.42 38.75 -24.48
N PRO A 7 -0.50 38.36 -23.58
CA PRO A 7 -0.21 37.40 -22.53
C PRO A 7 0.30 36.11 -23.17
N ALA A 8 1.51 35.68 -22.79
CA ALA A 8 2.13 34.47 -23.29
C ALA A 8 1.11 33.32 -23.23
N GLU A 9 0.85 32.67 -24.37
CA GLU A 9 0.00 31.48 -24.44
C GLU A 9 0.46 30.50 -23.36
N ARG A 10 -0.35 30.33 -22.32
CA ARG A 10 -0.15 29.26 -21.36
C ARG A 10 -0.32 27.97 -22.12
N ARG A 11 0.79 27.33 -22.51
CA ARG A 11 0.77 25.95 -22.97
C ARG A 11 0.28 25.09 -21.80
N VAL A 12 -1.01 24.75 -21.83
CA VAL A 12 -1.59 23.80 -20.89
C VAL A 12 -1.06 22.42 -21.26
N ARG A 13 -0.14 21.90 -20.46
CA ARG A 13 0.36 20.53 -20.62
C ARG A 13 -0.58 19.60 -19.88
N TYR A 14 -1.40 18.86 -20.62
CA TYR A 14 -2.18 17.76 -20.07
C TYR A 14 -1.22 16.64 -19.63
N LEU A 15 -1.08 16.46 -18.31
CA LEU A 15 -0.41 15.31 -17.75
C LEU A 15 -1.49 14.28 -17.39
N PRO A 16 -1.48 13.08 -17.99
CA PRO A 16 -2.40 12.02 -17.56
C PRO A 16 -2.07 11.68 -16.12
N VAL A 17 -3.00 11.97 -15.22
CA VAL A 17 -2.77 11.90 -13.79
C VAL A 17 -2.49 10.47 -13.34
N TRP A 18 -3.09 9.50 -14.05
CA TRP A 18 -2.82 8.08 -13.95
C TRP A 18 -2.03 7.58 -15.15
N GLU A 19 -0.72 7.44 -15.01
CA GLU A 19 0.12 6.81 -16.03
C GLU A 19 -0.09 5.28 -16.08
N ILE A 20 0.12 4.69 -17.27
CA ILE A 20 -0.11 3.26 -17.49
C ILE A 20 0.74 2.37 -16.56
N ARG A 21 1.99 2.74 -16.29
CA ARG A 21 2.90 1.97 -15.42
C ARG A 21 2.36 1.90 -13.99
N LEU A 22 1.81 2.99 -13.48
CA LEU A 22 1.25 3.04 -12.14
C LEU A 22 -0.03 2.20 -12.03
N ARG A 23 -0.87 2.19 -13.08
CA ARG A 23 -2.04 1.30 -13.16
C ARG A 23 -1.65 -0.17 -13.19
N LEU A 24 -0.74 -0.55 -14.08
CA LEU A 24 -0.28 -1.94 -14.16
C LEU A 24 0.33 -2.39 -12.84
N TRP A 25 1.15 -1.54 -12.21
CA TRP A 25 1.66 -1.82 -10.89
C TRP A 25 0.52 -2.01 -9.87
N HIS A 26 -0.44 -1.09 -9.80
CA HIS A 26 -1.55 -1.17 -8.84
C HIS A 26 -2.38 -2.46 -8.99
N TRP A 27 -2.81 -2.77 -10.20
CA TRP A 27 -3.63 -3.97 -10.46
C TRP A 27 -2.85 -5.27 -10.24
N SER A 28 -1.56 -5.31 -10.59
CA SER A 28 -0.71 -6.45 -10.26
C SER A 28 -0.57 -6.64 -8.74
N ASN A 29 -0.46 -5.55 -7.97
CA ASN A 29 -0.44 -5.64 -6.51
C ASN A 29 -1.76 -6.17 -5.96
N LEU A 30 -2.90 -5.71 -6.48
CA LEU A 30 -4.20 -6.21 -6.04
C LEU A 30 -4.28 -7.73 -6.22
N VAL A 31 -3.96 -8.22 -7.42
CA VAL A 31 -3.97 -9.67 -7.69
C VAL A 31 -3.05 -10.43 -6.74
N ILE A 32 -1.83 -9.95 -6.53
CA ILE A 32 -0.87 -10.64 -5.65
C ILE A 32 -1.30 -10.61 -4.18
N VAL A 33 -1.89 -9.51 -3.70
CA VAL A 33 -2.39 -9.39 -2.33
C VAL A 33 -3.59 -10.31 -2.12
N LEU A 34 -4.48 -10.44 -3.11
CA LEU A 34 -5.58 -11.40 -3.06
C LEU A 34 -5.06 -12.85 -2.99
N LEU A 35 -4.07 -13.20 -3.80
CA LEU A 35 -3.44 -14.54 -3.76
C LEU A 35 -2.70 -14.80 -2.44
N LEU A 36 -2.03 -13.79 -1.87
CA LEU A 36 -1.42 -13.88 -0.55
C LEU A 36 -2.46 -14.14 0.53
N PHE A 37 -3.57 -13.40 0.50
CA PHE A 37 -4.66 -13.59 1.46
C PHE A 37 -5.32 -14.96 1.32
N GLU A 38 -5.64 -15.37 0.09
CA GLU A 38 -6.24 -16.68 -0.20
C GLU A 38 -5.34 -17.83 0.24
N SER A 39 -4.05 -17.79 -0.12
CA SER A 39 -3.10 -18.83 0.30
C SER A 39 -2.94 -18.90 1.82
N TYR A 40 -3.01 -17.76 2.53
CA TYR A 40 -3.06 -17.74 3.99
C TYR A 40 -4.30 -18.46 4.52
N LEU A 41 -5.50 -18.08 4.08
CA LEU A 41 -6.75 -18.71 4.51
C LEU A 41 -6.73 -20.23 4.31
N LEU A 42 -6.22 -20.69 3.16
CA LEU A 42 -6.15 -22.10 2.84
C LEU A 42 -5.25 -22.89 3.81
N PHE A 43 -4.11 -22.34 4.26
CA PHE A 43 -3.27 -23.03 5.23
C PHE A 43 -3.67 -22.78 6.68
N ASP A 44 -4.36 -21.69 6.98
CA ASP A 44 -4.84 -21.36 8.33
C ASP A 44 -6.04 -22.25 8.71
N TRP A 45 -7.04 -22.33 7.84
CA TRP A 45 -8.25 -23.16 7.99
C TRP A 45 -8.10 -24.59 7.41
N HIS A 46 -6.86 -25.09 7.35
CA HIS A 46 -6.60 -26.37 6.71
C HIS A 46 -7.34 -27.56 7.33
N LYS A 47 -7.67 -27.50 8.64
CA LYS A 47 -8.37 -28.59 9.33
C LYS A 47 -9.84 -28.62 8.94
N GLU A 48 -10.47 -27.46 8.92
CA GLU A 48 -11.86 -27.22 8.58
C GLU A 48 -12.11 -27.55 7.09
N LEU A 49 -11.11 -27.29 6.24
CA LEU A 49 -11.12 -27.63 4.83
C LEU A 49 -10.72 -29.09 4.53
N GLY A 50 -10.35 -29.87 5.55
CA GLY A 50 -9.93 -31.27 5.38
C GLY A 50 -8.64 -31.46 4.58
N LEU A 51 -7.76 -30.45 4.56
CA LEU A 51 -6.51 -30.51 3.79
C LEU A 51 -5.47 -31.38 4.49
N SER A 52 -4.75 -32.17 3.69
CA SER A 52 -3.62 -32.96 4.18
C SER A 52 -2.44 -32.06 4.55
N ARG A 53 -1.53 -32.56 5.40
CA ARG A 53 -0.31 -31.84 5.81
C ARG A 53 0.55 -31.42 4.62
N SER A 54 0.64 -32.26 3.57
CA SER A 54 1.41 -31.96 2.37
C SER A 54 0.77 -30.80 1.58
N THR A 55 -0.56 -30.78 1.48
CA THR A 55 -1.29 -29.69 0.83
C THR A 55 -1.19 -28.38 1.62
N THR A 56 -1.28 -28.43 2.95
CA THR A 56 -1.04 -27.25 3.81
C THR A 56 0.38 -26.70 3.61
N ALA A 57 1.39 -27.58 3.56
CA ALA A 57 2.78 -27.18 3.32
C ALA A 57 2.97 -26.59 1.92
N LEU A 58 2.24 -27.09 0.92
CA LEU A 58 2.22 -26.51 -0.43
C LEU A 58 1.71 -25.06 -0.39
N PHE A 59 0.56 -24.80 0.23
CA PHE A 59 0.01 -23.44 0.34
C PHE A 59 0.91 -22.50 1.12
N GLN A 60 1.56 -22.97 2.19
CA GLN A 60 2.57 -22.17 2.91
C GLN A 60 3.75 -21.79 2.02
N LYS A 61 4.27 -22.73 1.22
CA LYS A 61 5.38 -22.43 0.28
C LYS A 61 4.92 -21.51 -0.86
N ALA A 62 3.71 -21.72 -1.39
CA ALA A 62 3.12 -20.86 -2.40
C ALA A 62 3.00 -19.41 -1.89
N HIS A 63 2.52 -19.23 -0.66
CA HIS A 63 2.45 -17.92 0.00
C HIS A 63 3.83 -17.24 0.09
N ILE A 64 4.90 -17.98 0.41
CA ILE A 64 6.27 -17.46 0.44
C ILE A 64 6.71 -16.98 -0.95
N TYR A 65 6.46 -17.77 -2.00
CA TYR A 65 6.80 -17.37 -3.38
C TYR A 65 6.01 -16.15 -3.86
N LEU A 66 4.72 -16.08 -3.53
CA LEU A 66 3.89 -14.90 -3.77
C LEU A 66 4.44 -13.68 -3.01
N GLY A 67 4.96 -13.88 -1.80
CA GLY A 67 5.63 -12.85 -1.01
C GLY A 67 6.87 -12.30 -1.71
N TYR A 68 7.70 -13.14 -2.32
CA TYR A 68 8.83 -12.67 -3.12
C TYR A 68 8.38 -11.90 -4.37
N ALA A 69 7.34 -12.36 -5.05
CA ALA A 69 6.79 -11.64 -6.19
C ALA A 69 6.23 -10.25 -5.77
N PHE A 70 5.59 -10.18 -4.60
CA PHE A 70 5.14 -8.91 -4.02
C PHE A 70 6.31 -8.00 -3.65
N ILE A 71 7.42 -8.53 -3.13
CA ILE A 71 8.65 -7.75 -2.87
C ILE A 71 9.16 -7.11 -4.17
N LEU A 72 9.14 -7.82 -5.31
CA LEU A 72 9.54 -7.24 -6.59
C LEU A 72 8.61 -6.10 -7.02
N LEU A 73 7.29 -6.25 -6.85
CA LEU A 73 6.33 -5.17 -7.08
C LEU A 73 6.53 -3.98 -6.14
N PHE A 74 6.86 -4.23 -4.88
CA PHE A 74 7.15 -3.20 -3.90
C PHE A 74 8.44 -2.43 -4.26
N LEU A 75 9.51 -3.13 -4.65
CA LEU A 75 10.75 -2.51 -5.13
C LEU A 75 10.51 -1.70 -6.41
N TRP A 76 9.66 -2.21 -7.31
CA TRP A 76 9.22 -1.45 -8.48
C TRP A 76 8.48 -0.17 -8.08
N ARG A 77 7.64 -0.21 -7.03
CA ARG A 77 7.01 1.02 -6.51
C ARG A 77 8.06 2.01 -6.03
N PHE A 78 9.03 1.54 -5.28
CA PHE A 78 10.14 2.35 -4.77
C PHE A 78 10.94 3.00 -5.90
N TYR A 79 11.20 2.25 -6.98
CA TYR A 79 11.81 2.79 -8.19
C TYR A 79 10.97 3.94 -8.79
N LEU A 80 9.64 3.76 -8.91
CA LEU A 80 8.74 4.79 -9.43
C LEU A 80 8.65 6.02 -8.50
N LEU A 81 8.72 5.85 -7.19
CA LEU A 81 8.75 6.98 -6.24
C LEU A 81 9.95 7.90 -6.47
N LEU A 82 11.08 7.33 -6.89
CA LEU A 82 12.33 8.06 -7.10
C LEU A 82 12.46 8.59 -8.53
N LYS A 83 12.18 7.75 -9.53
CA LYS A 83 12.48 8.02 -10.95
C LYS A 83 11.24 8.06 -11.86
N GLY A 84 10.04 7.89 -11.32
CA GLY A 84 8.80 7.92 -12.08
C GLY A 84 8.46 9.29 -12.68
N SER A 85 7.31 9.37 -13.35
CA SER A 85 6.74 10.65 -13.78
C SER A 85 6.41 11.53 -12.57
N PRO A 86 6.26 12.86 -12.76
CA PRO A 86 5.96 13.78 -11.66
C PRO A 86 4.79 13.32 -10.77
N THR A 87 3.74 12.73 -11.35
CA THR A 87 2.54 12.24 -10.65
C THR A 87 2.74 10.89 -9.96
N SER A 88 3.90 10.25 -10.10
CA SER A 88 4.21 8.95 -9.46
C SER A 88 5.28 9.06 -8.36
N ARG A 89 5.87 10.24 -8.18
CA ARG A 89 7.01 10.48 -7.28
C ARG A 89 6.58 10.64 -5.83
N LEU A 90 7.56 10.53 -4.92
CA LEU A 90 7.34 10.72 -3.49
C LEU A 90 6.65 12.05 -3.15
N ARG A 91 7.06 13.15 -3.79
CA ARG A 91 6.48 14.48 -3.57
C ARG A 91 4.96 14.51 -3.77
N GLU A 92 4.44 13.69 -4.67
CA GLU A 92 3.01 13.65 -4.99
C GLU A 92 2.17 12.96 -3.90
N ILE A 93 2.79 12.06 -3.12
CA ILE A 93 2.10 11.37 -2.02
C ILE A 93 2.38 12.01 -0.66
N THR A 94 3.42 12.85 -0.55
CA THR A 94 3.73 13.56 0.70
C THR A 94 2.73 14.69 0.96
N PRO A 95 2.06 14.72 2.14
CA PRO A 95 1.17 15.82 2.50
C PRO A 95 1.95 17.13 2.71
N GLU A 96 1.47 18.24 2.12
CA GLU A 96 2.05 19.56 2.30
C GLU A 96 1.58 20.18 3.63
N LEU A 97 2.44 20.16 4.66
CA LEU A 97 2.06 20.67 5.98
C LEU A 97 2.13 22.21 6.12
N LYS A 98 2.89 22.93 5.26
CA LYS A 98 3.01 24.41 5.25
C LYS A 98 3.12 25.08 6.65
N GLY A 99 3.84 24.46 7.59
CA GLY A 99 4.00 24.96 8.96
C GLY A 99 2.79 24.75 9.90
N ARG A 100 1.75 24.04 9.46
CA ARG A 100 0.61 23.60 10.27
C ARG A 100 0.91 22.30 10.99
N SER A 101 0.21 22.04 12.10
CA SER A 101 0.29 20.74 12.77
C SER A 101 -0.37 19.63 11.94
N LEU A 102 0.17 18.41 12.06
CA LEU A 102 -0.34 17.23 11.37
C LEU A 102 -1.83 16.99 11.68
N LEU A 103 -2.20 17.03 12.96
CA LEU A 103 -3.57 16.82 13.41
C LEU A 103 -4.54 17.85 12.84
N LYS A 104 -4.13 19.12 12.77
CA LYS A 104 -4.96 20.18 12.19
C LYS A 104 -5.17 19.93 10.70
N THR A 105 -4.12 19.56 9.99
CA THR A 105 -4.19 19.24 8.55
C THR A 105 -5.13 18.06 8.30
N ILE A 106 -4.97 16.95 9.03
CA ILE A 106 -5.86 15.78 8.91
C ILE A 106 -7.32 16.15 9.19
N ARG A 107 -7.57 16.94 10.24
CA ARG A 107 -8.93 17.37 10.59
C ARG A 107 -9.55 18.25 9.49
N GLU A 108 -8.77 19.17 8.91
CA GLU A 108 -9.20 20.01 7.79
C GLU A 108 -9.51 19.14 6.55
N GLU A 109 -8.65 18.17 6.22
CA GLU A 109 -8.87 17.25 5.11
C GLU A 109 -10.11 16.37 5.30
N ILE A 110 -10.32 15.82 6.49
CA ILE A 110 -11.55 15.06 6.81
C ILE A 110 -12.78 15.96 6.65
N HIS A 111 -12.72 17.19 7.17
CA HIS A 111 -13.83 18.13 7.07
C HIS A 111 -14.14 18.47 5.60
N HIS A 112 -13.12 18.78 4.78
CA HIS A 112 -13.31 19.03 3.35
C HIS A 112 -13.83 17.80 2.60
N HIS A 113 -13.45 16.60 3.02
CA HIS A 113 -13.92 15.37 2.38
C HIS A 113 -15.39 15.07 2.70
N LEU A 114 -15.81 15.30 3.95
CA LEU A 114 -17.21 15.12 4.38
C LEU A 114 -18.13 16.28 3.93
N PHE A 115 -17.59 17.50 3.89
CA PHE A 115 -18.30 18.72 3.54
C PHE A 115 -17.55 19.47 2.44
N PRO A 116 -17.63 18.98 1.18
CA PRO A 116 -16.91 19.58 0.08
C PRO A 116 -17.38 21.02 -0.16
N PRO A 117 -16.43 21.96 -0.37
CA PRO A 117 -16.78 23.36 -0.50
C PRO A 117 -17.58 23.59 -1.79
N LYS A 118 -18.63 24.40 -1.66
CA LYS A 118 -19.55 24.75 -2.74
C LYS A 118 -19.37 26.22 -3.13
N ARG A 119 -19.59 26.52 -4.40
CA ARG A 119 -19.73 27.89 -4.90
C ARG A 119 -21.01 28.53 -4.35
N PRO A 120 -21.16 29.87 -4.41
CA PRO A 120 -22.38 30.57 -4.00
C PRO A 120 -23.64 30.09 -4.74
N ASP A 121 -23.50 29.54 -5.95
CA ASP A 121 -24.56 28.96 -6.77
C ASP A 121 -24.93 27.51 -6.36
N GLY A 122 -24.30 26.96 -5.32
CA GLY A 122 -24.53 25.60 -4.83
C GLY A 122 -23.73 24.51 -5.56
N THR A 123 -22.99 24.84 -6.61
CA THR A 123 -22.17 23.86 -7.36
C THR A 123 -20.92 23.47 -6.58
N LEU A 124 -20.51 22.19 -6.64
CA LEU A 124 -19.30 21.72 -5.97
C LEU A 124 -18.06 22.34 -6.61
N LEU A 125 -17.13 22.81 -5.79
CA LEU A 125 -15.82 23.22 -6.29
C LEU A 125 -15.02 21.99 -6.72
N PRO A 126 -14.26 22.08 -7.84
CA PRO A 126 -13.41 20.99 -8.25
C PRO A 126 -12.38 20.69 -7.14
N PRO A 127 -12.00 19.43 -6.94
CA PRO A 127 -10.96 19.07 -5.98
C PRO A 127 -9.68 19.86 -6.26
N ALA A 128 -9.02 20.31 -5.19
CA ALA A 128 -7.75 21.03 -5.30
C ALA A 128 -6.64 20.19 -5.96
N ASP A 129 -6.80 18.87 -5.94
CA ASP A 129 -5.88 17.91 -6.51
C ASP A 129 -6.66 16.88 -7.37
N PRO A 130 -6.64 17.01 -8.71
CA PRO A 130 -7.43 16.15 -9.60
C PRO A 130 -6.91 14.70 -9.70
N GLY A 131 -5.82 14.35 -8.99
CA GLY A 131 -5.21 13.01 -9.04
C GLY A 131 -5.29 12.19 -7.78
N HIS A 132 -5.29 12.87 -6.64
CA HIS A 132 -5.15 12.24 -5.35
C HIS A 132 -6.17 12.81 -4.39
N ASN A 133 -6.95 11.90 -3.78
CA ASN A 133 -7.63 12.23 -2.54
C ASN A 133 -6.55 12.60 -1.50
N GLN A 134 -6.51 13.87 -1.09
CA GLN A 134 -5.52 14.41 -0.16
C GLN A 134 -5.57 13.70 1.18
N LEU A 135 -6.76 13.33 1.65
CA LEU A 135 -6.95 12.53 2.86
C LEU A 135 -6.31 11.15 2.72
N ALA A 136 -6.44 10.55 1.54
CA ALA A 136 -5.95 9.20 1.30
C ALA A 136 -4.40 9.12 1.34
N ARG A 137 -3.68 10.23 1.09
CA ARG A 137 -2.22 10.31 1.32
C ARG A 137 -1.81 9.90 2.73
N PHE A 138 -2.61 10.24 3.74
CA PHE A 138 -2.36 9.87 5.13
C PHE A 138 -2.56 8.38 5.42
N MET A 139 -3.27 7.65 4.56
CA MET A 139 -3.39 6.20 4.64
C MET A 139 -2.29 5.48 3.85
N TYR A 140 -2.00 5.93 2.63
CA TYR A 140 -1.01 5.26 1.77
C TYR A 140 0.42 5.42 2.26
N LEU A 141 0.80 6.58 2.82
CA LEU A 141 2.18 6.82 3.27
C LEU A 141 2.59 5.86 4.40
N PRO A 142 1.80 5.73 5.49
CA PRO A 142 2.12 4.80 6.56
C PRO A 142 2.09 3.34 6.10
N LEU A 143 1.14 2.99 5.22
CA LEU A 143 1.08 1.67 4.60
C LEU A 143 2.39 1.36 3.87
N LEU A 144 2.83 2.25 2.98
CA LEU A 144 3.99 2.05 2.11
C LEU A 144 5.32 2.10 2.86
N LEU A 145 5.46 2.97 3.87
CA LEU A 145 6.73 3.18 4.56
C LEU A 145 6.91 2.35 5.83
N PHE A 146 5.82 1.85 6.43
CA PHE A 146 5.90 1.09 7.69
C PHE A 146 5.23 -0.28 7.57
N VAL A 147 3.94 -0.34 7.26
CA VAL A 147 3.18 -1.60 7.33
C VAL A 147 3.71 -2.63 6.33
N ILE A 148 3.88 -2.24 5.06
CA ILE A 148 4.40 -3.14 4.01
C ILE A 148 5.84 -3.57 4.28
N PRO A 149 6.79 -2.67 4.62
CA PRO A 149 8.14 -3.08 5.02
C PRO A 149 8.16 -4.05 6.21
N VAL A 150 7.38 -3.80 7.26
CA VAL A 150 7.28 -4.71 8.42
C VAL A 150 6.71 -6.06 7.98
N GLN A 151 5.72 -6.08 7.10
CA GLN A 151 5.14 -7.31 6.54
C GLN A 151 6.14 -8.12 5.72
N ILE A 152 6.89 -7.45 4.84
CA ILE A 152 7.94 -8.07 4.04
C ILE A 152 9.02 -8.66 4.95
N VAL A 153 9.54 -7.87 5.90
CA VAL A 153 10.63 -8.30 6.79
C VAL A 153 10.16 -9.45 7.68
N SER A 154 9.00 -9.32 8.34
CA SER A 154 8.45 -10.39 9.18
C SER A 154 8.21 -11.68 8.39
N GLY A 155 7.64 -11.59 7.18
CA GLY A 155 7.36 -12.75 6.34
C GLY A 155 8.64 -13.46 5.88
N VAL A 156 9.63 -12.69 5.39
CA VAL A 156 10.92 -13.23 4.93
C VAL A 156 11.72 -13.85 6.08
N LEU A 157 11.77 -13.20 7.24
CA LEU A 157 12.44 -13.76 8.41
C LEU A 157 11.71 -15.01 8.90
N TRP A 158 10.38 -15.01 8.90
CA TRP A 158 9.60 -16.16 9.34
C TRP A 158 9.77 -17.36 8.42
N SER A 159 9.79 -17.16 7.10
CA SER A 159 10.08 -18.22 6.13
C SER A 159 11.51 -18.75 6.28
N SER A 160 12.46 -17.87 6.59
CA SER A 160 13.86 -18.24 6.83
C SER A 160 14.00 -19.13 8.07
N VAL A 161 13.38 -18.75 9.19
CA VAL A 161 13.39 -19.52 10.45
C VAL A 161 12.66 -20.86 10.29
N LYS A 162 11.46 -20.86 9.71
CA LYS A 162 10.61 -22.05 9.62
C LYS A 162 11.12 -23.06 8.58
N TRP A 163 11.53 -22.58 7.41
CA TRP A 163 11.80 -23.43 6.24
C TRP A 163 13.24 -23.36 5.74
N GLY A 164 14.03 -22.37 6.15
CA GLY A 164 15.40 -22.16 5.64
C GLY A 164 15.41 -21.47 4.28
N PHE A 165 14.43 -20.63 3.98
CA PHE A 165 14.38 -19.86 2.73
C PHE A 165 15.39 -18.69 2.74
N TRP A 166 15.78 -18.23 1.54
CA TRP A 166 16.63 -17.05 1.35
C TRP A 166 15.93 -15.77 1.90
N PRO A 167 16.63 -14.78 2.48
CA PRO A 167 18.08 -14.56 2.46
C PRO A 167 18.87 -15.13 3.62
N LEU A 168 18.22 -15.68 4.65
CA LEU A 168 18.90 -16.08 5.88
C LEU A 168 18.62 -17.56 6.22
N PRO A 169 18.99 -18.52 5.36
CA PRO A 169 18.68 -19.93 5.56
C PRO A 169 19.25 -20.51 6.87
N PHE A 170 20.34 -19.92 7.37
CA PHE A 170 20.96 -20.28 8.66
C PHE A 170 20.06 -20.01 9.87
N LEU A 171 19.02 -19.18 9.76
CA LEU A 171 18.09 -18.96 10.87
C LEU A 171 17.31 -20.22 11.25
N LYS A 172 17.21 -21.20 10.34
CA LYS A 172 16.61 -22.50 10.64
C LYS A 172 17.43 -23.31 11.64
N THR A 173 18.75 -23.10 11.70
CA THR A 173 19.68 -23.88 12.54
C THR A 173 19.92 -23.24 13.92
N LEU A 174 19.14 -22.23 14.30
CA LEU A 174 19.21 -21.63 15.63
C LEU A 174 18.81 -22.65 16.73
N HIS A 175 19.39 -22.50 17.92
CA HIS A 175 19.06 -23.33 19.10
C HIS A 175 17.58 -23.21 19.50
N ASP A 176 17.00 -24.30 20.04
CA ASP A 176 15.56 -24.47 20.23
C ASP A 176 14.83 -23.33 20.98
N PRO A 177 15.31 -22.80 22.13
CA PRO A 177 14.60 -21.74 22.84
C PRO A 177 14.51 -20.43 22.04
N LEU A 178 15.59 -20.11 21.32
CA LEU A 178 15.66 -18.93 20.47
C LEU A 178 14.84 -19.12 19.19
N HIS A 179 14.88 -20.32 18.60
CA HIS A 179 14.10 -20.67 17.42
C HIS A 179 12.60 -20.49 17.68
N HIS A 180 12.08 -21.05 18.77
CA HIS A 180 10.66 -20.96 19.11
C HIS A 180 10.22 -19.51 19.29
N THR A 181 10.96 -18.75 20.11
CA THR A 181 10.63 -17.36 20.45
C THR A 181 10.62 -16.44 19.22
N ILE A 182 11.64 -16.56 18.36
CA ILE A 182 11.72 -15.77 17.12
C ILE A 182 10.57 -16.14 16.18
N LYS A 183 10.33 -17.45 15.97
CA LYS A 183 9.28 -17.94 15.08
C LYS A 183 7.90 -17.44 15.51
N GLU A 184 7.59 -17.49 16.80
CA GLU A 184 6.31 -17.03 17.35
C GLU A 184 6.16 -15.51 17.22
N THR A 185 7.20 -14.75 17.60
CA THR A 185 7.21 -13.29 17.50
C THR A 185 6.99 -12.82 16.05
N LEU A 186 7.72 -13.41 15.10
CA LEU A 186 7.58 -13.08 13.69
C LEU A 186 6.20 -13.44 13.15
N SER A 187 5.67 -14.62 13.52
CA SER A 187 4.31 -15.04 13.16
C SER A 187 3.26 -14.04 13.67
N ASN A 188 3.38 -13.57 14.91
CA ASN A 188 2.43 -12.64 15.52
C ASN A 188 2.49 -11.25 14.87
N ILE A 189 3.70 -10.74 14.61
CA ILE A 189 3.89 -9.46 13.89
C ILE A 189 3.30 -9.56 12.47
N HIS A 190 3.57 -10.68 11.78
CA HIS A 190 3.06 -10.92 10.43
C HIS A 190 1.54 -11.08 10.41
N ALA A 191 0.94 -11.79 11.37
CA ALA A 191 -0.51 -11.86 11.50
C ALA A 191 -1.12 -10.48 11.81
N PHE A 192 -0.55 -9.72 12.74
CA PHE A 192 -1.03 -8.40 13.09
C PHE A 192 -1.05 -7.45 11.88
N GLY A 193 0.05 -7.38 11.12
CA GLY A 193 0.08 -6.47 9.97
C GLY A 193 -0.86 -6.91 8.83
N MET A 194 -1.22 -8.20 8.71
CA MET A 194 -2.27 -8.64 7.80
C MET A 194 -3.61 -7.97 8.16
N TYR A 195 -4.00 -7.97 9.43
CA TYR A 195 -5.22 -7.29 9.88
C TYR A 195 -5.18 -5.78 9.63
N VAL A 196 -4.03 -5.14 9.82
CA VAL A 196 -3.84 -3.72 9.47
C VAL A 196 -4.04 -3.48 7.97
N ILE A 197 -3.49 -4.35 7.11
CA ILE A 197 -3.68 -4.29 5.65
C ILE A 197 -5.15 -4.50 5.28
N LEU A 198 -5.84 -5.47 5.89
CA LEU A 198 -7.26 -5.70 5.64
C LEU A 198 -8.11 -4.49 6.04
N GLY A 199 -7.83 -3.88 7.19
CA GLY A 199 -8.49 -2.64 7.61
C GLY A 199 -8.25 -1.50 6.63
N PHE A 200 -7.02 -1.36 6.12
CA PHE A 200 -6.70 -0.41 5.07
C PHE A 200 -7.48 -0.69 3.78
N ILE A 201 -7.54 -1.95 3.31
CA ILE A 201 -8.27 -2.34 2.09
C ILE A 201 -9.76 -2.04 2.26
N ALA A 202 -10.36 -2.40 3.40
CA ALA A 202 -11.75 -2.13 3.69
C ALA A 202 -12.05 -0.62 3.67
N GLY A 203 -11.20 0.19 4.33
CA GLY A 203 -11.33 1.65 4.32
C GLY A 203 -11.16 2.24 2.91
N HIS A 204 -10.22 1.72 2.13
CA HIS A 204 -9.99 2.14 0.75
C HIS A 204 -11.19 1.83 -0.15
N LEU A 205 -11.74 0.62 -0.09
CA LEU A 205 -12.92 0.21 -0.85
C LEU A 205 -14.18 0.98 -0.42
N ALA A 206 -14.38 1.19 0.88
CA ALA A 206 -15.48 2.00 1.37
C ALA A 206 -15.40 3.44 0.85
N GLY A 207 -14.20 4.02 0.82
CA GLY A 207 -13.98 5.34 0.22
C GLY A 207 -14.33 5.41 -1.27
N ILE A 208 -14.05 4.35 -2.04
CA ILE A 208 -14.45 4.28 -3.46
C ILE A 208 -15.98 4.23 -3.57
N VAL A 209 -16.63 3.31 -2.84
CA VAL A 209 -18.09 3.12 -2.92
C VAL A 209 -18.86 4.37 -2.51
N LEU A 210 -18.41 5.09 -1.49
CA LEU A 210 -19.09 6.30 -1.00
C LEU A 210 -18.98 7.51 -1.94
N HIS A 211 -18.01 7.53 -2.87
CA HIS A 211 -17.70 8.69 -3.69
C HIS A 211 -17.83 8.46 -5.20
N GLU A 212 -17.86 7.21 -5.67
CA GLU A 212 -18.01 6.86 -7.08
C GLU A 212 -19.39 6.26 -7.44
N VAL A 213 -20.18 5.82 -6.45
CA VAL A 213 -21.54 5.28 -6.63
C VAL A 213 -22.57 6.30 -6.14
#